data_AF-A0A9E7U750-F1
#
_entry.id   AF-A0A9E7U750-F1
#
_cell.length_a   1.000
_cell.length_b   1.000
_cell.length_c   1.000
_cell.angle_alpha   90.00
_cell.angle_beta   90.00
_cell.angle_gamma   90.00
#
_symmetry.space_group_name_H-M   'P 1'
#
loop_
_entity.id
_entity.type
_entity.pdbx_description
1 polymer ?
#
loop_
_entity_poly.entity_id
_entity_poly.type
_entity_poly.pdbx_seq_one_letter_code
_entity_poly.pdbx_strand_id
1 'polypeptide(L)'
;MTRRSDRSERSDATREELADLTTALVSVPSHEDETAAGDAIESWLREETDARVERDDVGNVLARTGAGDRSLALVGHHDVVPPDESQVTDDGGYVVEERDGRIYGRGAADMKGAVAAAMLALRDATPPEGTELVFASFVGEEVGGVGARHAIDEGFAPDHAIVAEGSTNYSAPGVTDVVVAHKGRRASTLVAHGSAAHASEPEAGVNAVYRACDAVDLVRDLAPPEAEVFGERVAGSLVVTEIDGGSAWNVVPERCEVTIDERTVPGDRADIGSVEAAVEGVEWVVEQDLPPMACSDEAFADRVLDVAREVQTDADATPQHVLKPHATDAGWLAGAGTACVVCGASEPGEAHTKTESVSLDVLERCYRVYRGVADGP
;
A
#
# COMPACT_ATOMS: atom_id res chain seq x y z
N MET A 1 -43.71 -11.02 -0.97
CA MET A 1 -43.98 -10.10 -2.09
C MET A 1 -43.67 -8.72 -1.57
N THR A 2 -42.40 -8.32 -1.62
CA THR A 2 -41.97 -7.06 -1.02
C THR A 2 -40.71 -6.56 -1.74
N ARG A 3 -40.91 -5.45 -2.46
CA ARG A 3 -39.94 -4.47 -2.98
C ARG A 3 -38.70 -5.01 -3.70
N ARG A 4 -38.89 -5.43 -4.96
CA ARG A 4 -37.95 -5.02 -6.03
C ARG A 4 -38.31 -3.57 -6.37
N SER A 5 -37.64 -2.60 -5.76
CA SER A 5 -37.78 -1.20 -6.14
C SER A 5 -37.04 -0.94 -7.46
N ASP A 6 -37.60 -0.02 -8.21
CA ASP A 6 -37.14 0.45 -9.53
C ASP A 6 -35.67 0.88 -9.48
N ARG A 7 -34.88 0.47 -10.48
CA ARG A 7 -33.39 0.53 -10.48
C ARG A 7 -32.81 1.87 -10.96
N SER A 8 -33.63 2.89 -11.24
CA SER A 8 -33.17 4.14 -11.86
C SER A 8 -32.95 5.32 -10.90
N GLU A 9 -33.05 5.13 -9.59
CA GLU A 9 -32.98 6.22 -8.60
C GLU A 9 -32.24 5.80 -7.31
N ARG A 10 -31.06 5.16 -7.39
CA ARG A 10 -30.18 5.12 -6.20
C ARG A 10 -29.53 6.50 -6.08
N SER A 11 -29.82 7.21 -4.99
CA SER A 11 -29.21 8.51 -4.69
C SER A 11 -27.75 8.31 -4.27
N ASP A 12 -26.89 9.25 -4.62
CA ASP A 12 -25.51 9.32 -4.15
C ASP A 12 -25.44 9.18 -2.62
N ALA A 13 -24.41 8.48 -2.14
CA ALA A 13 -24.11 8.41 -0.72
C ALA A 13 -23.99 9.81 -0.12
N THR A 14 -24.68 10.01 0.99
CA THR A 14 -24.57 11.25 1.76
C THR A 14 -23.25 11.29 2.54
N ARG A 15 -22.82 12.50 2.89
CA ARG A 15 -21.67 12.70 3.78
C ARG A 15 -21.86 12.00 5.13
N GLU A 16 -23.08 11.96 5.66
CA GLU A 16 -23.42 11.30 6.92
C GLU A 16 -23.24 9.78 6.80
N GLU A 17 -23.74 9.15 5.72
CA GLU A 17 -23.50 7.72 5.48
C GLU A 17 -22.01 7.37 5.36
N LEU A 18 -21.23 8.21 4.68
CA LEU A 18 -19.78 8.00 4.55
C LEU A 18 -19.07 8.13 5.91
N ALA A 19 -19.46 9.11 6.72
CA ALA A 19 -18.90 9.30 8.06
C ALA A 19 -19.25 8.13 8.99
N ASP A 20 -20.52 7.68 8.96
CA ASP A 20 -21.02 6.56 9.76
C ASP A 20 -20.31 5.24 9.38
N LEU A 21 -20.22 4.93 8.09
CA LEU A 21 -19.53 3.72 7.62
C LEU A 21 -18.05 3.76 7.96
N THR A 22 -17.39 4.91 7.76
CA THR A 22 -15.98 5.08 8.12
C THR A 22 -15.78 4.86 9.62
N THR A 23 -16.59 5.53 10.46
CA THR A 23 -16.51 5.39 11.92
C THR A 23 -16.75 3.94 12.36
N ALA A 24 -17.70 3.25 11.74
CA ALA A 24 -17.98 1.85 12.03
C ALA A 24 -16.78 0.95 11.72
N LEU A 25 -16.14 1.09 10.55
CA LEU A 25 -14.96 0.31 10.19
C LEU A 25 -13.75 0.65 11.08
N VAL A 26 -13.49 1.95 11.32
CA VAL A 26 -12.38 2.43 12.15
C VAL A 26 -12.53 1.96 13.61
N SER A 27 -13.76 1.78 14.10
CA SER A 27 -14.00 1.27 15.45
C SER A 27 -13.68 -0.21 15.64
N VAL A 28 -13.47 -0.98 14.56
CA VAL A 28 -13.14 -2.41 14.64
C VAL A 28 -11.61 -2.59 14.72
N PRO A 29 -11.05 -3.13 15.81
CA PRO A 29 -9.61 -3.43 15.88
C PRO A 29 -9.21 -4.46 14.82
N SER A 30 -8.06 -4.25 14.16
CA SER A 30 -7.55 -5.15 13.12
C SER A 30 -6.03 -5.15 12.97
N HIS A 31 -5.30 -4.89 14.06
CA HIS A 31 -3.83 -4.87 14.06
C HIS A 31 -3.17 -6.20 14.46
N GLU A 32 -3.91 -7.07 15.15
CA GLU A 32 -3.47 -8.42 15.53
C GLU A 32 -4.22 -9.50 14.74
N ASP A 33 -5.50 -9.26 14.44
CA ASP A 33 -6.40 -10.15 13.72
C ASP A 33 -7.44 -9.31 12.98
N GLU A 34 -7.48 -9.41 11.65
CA GLU A 34 -8.35 -8.65 10.77
C GLU A 34 -9.73 -9.25 10.56
N THR A 35 -10.00 -10.44 11.13
CA THR A 35 -11.21 -11.22 10.87
C THR A 35 -12.48 -10.38 11.09
N ALA A 36 -12.57 -9.71 12.24
CA ALA A 36 -13.74 -8.89 12.59
C ALA A 36 -13.94 -7.70 11.65
N ALA A 37 -12.86 -7.08 11.16
CA ALA A 37 -12.95 -5.98 10.22
C ALA A 37 -13.45 -6.47 8.85
N GLY A 38 -12.93 -7.59 8.37
CA GLY A 38 -13.44 -8.19 7.14
C GLY A 38 -14.87 -8.72 7.28
N ASP A 39 -15.29 -9.21 8.46
CA ASP A 39 -16.68 -9.62 8.73
C ASP A 39 -17.63 -8.41 8.61
N ALA A 40 -17.22 -7.26 9.14
CA ALA A 40 -17.99 -6.03 9.02
C ALA A 40 -18.13 -5.57 7.55
N ILE A 41 -17.03 -5.61 6.78
CA ILE A 41 -17.03 -5.28 5.35
C ILE A 41 -17.92 -6.25 4.58
N GLU A 42 -17.76 -7.56 4.78
CA GLU A 42 -18.54 -8.59 4.11
C GLU A 42 -20.04 -8.48 4.42
N SER A 43 -20.40 -8.29 5.69
CA SER A 43 -21.80 -8.13 6.12
C SER A 43 -22.42 -6.93 5.45
N TRP A 44 -21.73 -5.77 5.49
CA TRP A 44 -22.23 -4.55 4.86
C TRP A 44 -22.43 -4.74 3.35
N LEU A 45 -21.45 -5.33 2.64
CA LEU A 45 -21.55 -5.55 1.20
C LEU A 45 -22.73 -6.46 0.83
N ARG A 46 -23.00 -7.50 1.62
CA ARG A 46 -24.13 -8.42 1.39
C ARG A 46 -25.49 -7.78 1.68
N GLU A 47 -25.54 -6.84 2.61
CA GLU A 47 -26.78 -6.16 3.02
C GLU A 47 -27.12 -4.99 2.09
N GLU A 48 -26.12 -4.19 1.72
CA GLU A 48 -26.30 -2.91 1.05
C GLU A 48 -26.12 -2.99 -0.48
N THR A 49 -25.59 -4.10 -1.01
CA THR A 49 -25.34 -4.26 -2.45
C THR A 49 -25.99 -5.52 -3.03
N ASP A 50 -26.14 -5.54 -4.36
CA ASP A 50 -26.51 -6.74 -5.11
C ASP A 50 -25.27 -7.53 -5.61
N ALA A 51 -24.07 -7.18 -5.13
CA ALA A 51 -22.81 -7.75 -5.61
C ALA A 51 -22.65 -9.22 -5.19
N ARG A 52 -21.89 -9.98 -5.97
CA ARG A 52 -21.41 -11.30 -5.54
C ARG A 52 -20.25 -11.07 -4.58
N VAL A 53 -20.51 -11.27 -3.28
CA VAL A 53 -19.52 -11.14 -2.20
C VAL A 53 -18.86 -12.48 -1.91
N GLU A 54 -17.54 -12.47 -1.74
CA GLU A 54 -16.69 -13.62 -1.45
C GLU A 54 -15.66 -13.25 -0.37
N ARG A 55 -15.49 -14.13 0.61
CA ARG A 55 -14.39 -14.12 1.58
C ARG A 55 -13.49 -15.29 1.23
N ASP A 56 -12.22 -15.04 0.94
CA ASP A 56 -11.28 -16.11 0.59
C ASP A 56 -10.62 -16.75 1.83
N ASP A 57 -9.75 -17.73 1.59
CA ASP A 57 -9.15 -18.57 2.64
C ASP A 57 -8.17 -17.80 3.54
N VAL A 58 -7.63 -16.66 3.10
CA VAL A 58 -6.75 -15.80 3.90
C VAL A 58 -7.50 -14.63 4.55
N GLY A 59 -8.77 -14.44 4.21
CA GLY A 59 -9.61 -13.41 4.79
C GLY A 59 -9.67 -12.12 3.97
N ASN A 60 -9.30 -12.13 2.69
CA ASN A 60 -9.64 -11.01 1.80
C ASN A 60 -11.15 -10.95 1.58
N VAL A 61 -11.68 -9.75 1.36
CA VAL A 61 -13.09 -9.53 1.02
C VAL A 61 -13.18 -9.01 -0.41
N LEU A 62 -13.87 -9.74 -1.28
CA LEU A 62 -14.08 -9.41 -2.68
C LEU A 62 -15.57 -9.23 -2.95
N ALA A 63 -15.95 -8.21 -3.73
CA ALA A 63 -17.32 -8.05 -4.20
C ALA A 63 -17.36 -7.63 -5.66
N ARG A 64 -18.19 -8.32 -6.46
CA ARG A 64 -18.26 -8.14 -7.91
C ARG A 64 -19.66 -7.75 -8.38
N THR A 65 -19.74 -6.74 -9.22
CA THR A 65 -20.98 -6.31 -9.91
C THR A 65 -20.69 -6.02 -11.38
N GLY A 66 -21.73 -6.02 -12.21
CA GLY A 66 -21.55 -5.99 -13.67
C GLY A 66 -21.03 -7.33 -14.20
N ALA A 67 -20.72 -7.36 -15.49
CA ALA A 67 -20.16 -8.52 -16.18
C ALA A 67 -19.57 -8.09 -17.53
N GLY A 68 -18.44 -8.70 -17.91
CA GLY A 68 -17.85 -8.53 -19.23
C GLY A 68 -16.37 -8.86 -19.26
N ASP A 69 -15.73 -8.56 -20.38
CA ASP A 69 -14.32 -8.85 -20.64
C ASP A 69 -13.39 -7.71 -20.18
N ARG A 70 -13.96 -6.61 -19.66
CA ARG A 70 -13.22 -5.49 -19.05
C ARG A 70 -13.47 -5.50 -17.56
N SER A 71 -12.49 -5.10 -16.77
CA SER A 71 -12.60 -5.10 -15.32
C SER A 71 -11.88 -3.90 -14.67
N LEU A 72 -12.54 -3.29 -13.70
CA LEU A 72 -11.98 -2.25 -12.85
C LEU A 72 -12.08 -2.70 -11.38
N ALA A 73 -10.96 -2.68 -10.67
CA ALA A 73 -10.92 -2.92 -9.23
C ALA A 73 -10.74 -1.63 -8.43
N LEU A 74 -11.52 -1.47 -7.37
CA LEU A 74 -11.28 -0.55 -6.27
C LEU A 74 -10.65 -1.36 -5.13
N VAL A 75 -9.37 -1.12 -4.87
CA VAL A 75 -8.55 -1.94 -3.98
C VAL A 75 -8.21 -1.17 -2.73
N GLY A 76 -8.34 -1.80 -1.57
CA GLY A 76 -7.76 -1.33 -0.32
C GLY A 76 -7.37 -2.49 0.60
N HIS A 77 -7.12 -2.19 1.85
CA HIS A 77 -6.84 -3.20 2.88
C HIS A 77 -7.54 -2.85 4.20
N HIS A 78 -7.72 -3.83 5.06
CA HIS A 78 -8.44 -3.68 6.33
C HIS A 78 -7.64 -4.11 7.57
N ASP A 79 -6.40 -4.57 7.39
CA ASP A 79 -5.37 -4.55 8.44
C ASP A 79 -4.93 -3.13 8.74
N VAL A 80 -4.38 -2.93 9.94
CA VAL A 80 -3.81 -1.66 10.37
C VAL A 80 -2.57 -1.92 11.23
N VAL A 81 -1.60 -1.01 11.24
CA VAL A 81 -0.48 -1.12 12.19
C VAL A 81 -0.93 -1.00 13.66
N PRO A 82 -0.11 -1.43 14.64
CA PRO A 82 -0.41 -1.24 16.05
C PRO A 82 -0.77 0.22 16.40
N PRO A 83 -1.85 0.45 17.16
CA PRO A 83 -2.23 1.78 17.63
C PRO A 83 -1.27 2.29 18.72
N ASP A 84 -1.23 3.60 18.90
CA ASP A 84 -0.66 4.22 20.10
C ASP A 84 -1.54 3.89 21.32
N GLU A 85 -0.95 3.87 22.53
CA GLU A 85 -1.70 3.60 23.78
C GLU A 85 -2.89 4.56 23.96
N SER A 86 -2.79 5.81 23.48
CA SER A 86 -3.88 6.79 23.56
C SER A 86 -5.05 6.54 22.60
N GLN A 87 -4.88 5.63 21.63
CA GLN A 87 -5.88 5.26 20.63
C GLN A 87 -6.65 3.99 21.01
N VAL A 88 -6.40 3.42 22.19
CA VAL A 88 -7.02 2.18 22.67
C VAL A 88 -7.67 2.43 24.04
N THR A 89 -8.83 1.82 24.27
CA THR A 89 -9.51 1.83 25.57
C THR A 89 -8.94 0.77 26.51
N ASP A 90 -9.22 0.87 27.82
CA ASP A 90 -8.74 -0.10 28.81
C ASP A 90 -9.17 -1.56 28.52
N ASP A 91 -10.25 -1.75 27.77
CA ASP A 91 -10.79 -3.06 27.36
C ASP A 91 -10.37 -3.49 25.93
N GLY A 92 -9.44 -2.76 25.30
CA GLY A 92 -8.83 -3.13 24.01
C GLY A 92 -9.61 -2.67 22.77
N GLY A 93 -10.67 -1.88 22.94
CA GLY A 93 -11.38 -1.24 21.83
C GLY A 93 -10.60 -0.06 21.25
N TYR A 94 -10.91 0.34 20.02
CA TYR A 94 -10.32 1.54 19.43
C TYR A 94 -11.06 2.80 19.84
N VAL A 95 -10.32 3.86 20.13
CA VAL A 95 -10.86 5.20 20.37
C VAL A 95 -11.07 5.88 19.03
N VAL A 96 -12.33 6.20 18.72
CA VAL A 96 -12.72 6.90 17.49
C VAL A 96 -13.48 8.16 17.84
N GLU A 97 -13.09 9.28 17.25
CA GLU A 97 -13.71 10.59 17.49
C GLU A 97 -13.91 11.31 16.17
N GLU A 98 -15.14 11.76 15.90
CA GLU A 98 -15.39 12.77 14.88
C GLU A 98 -15.29 14.15 15.50
N ARG A 99 -14.37 14.98 15.00
CA ARG A 99 -14.28 16.40 15.37
C ARG A 99 -13.73 17.24 14.23
N ASP A 100 -14.22 18.46 14.13
CA ASP A 100 -13.75 19.46 13.15
C ASP A 100 -13.76 18.94 11.69
N GLY A 101 -14.76 18.13 11.33
CA GLY A 101 -14.92 17.57 9.98
C GLY A 101 -13.95 16.43 9.65
N ARG A 102 -13.33 15.82 10.66
CA ARG A 102 -12.38 14.71 10.53
C ARG A 102 -12.76 13.55 11.45
N ILE A 103 -12.43 12.34 11.03
CA ILE A 103 -12.51 11.14 11.87
C ILE A 103 -11.11 10.81 12.35
N TYR A 104 -10.92 10.77 13.66
CA TYR A 104 -9.68 10.39 14.34
C TYR A 104 -9.79 8.93 14.79
N GLY A 105 -8.74 8.14 14.53
CA GLY A 105 -8.67 6.73 14.91
C GLY A 105 -7.65 5.97 14.09
N ARG A 106 -7.12 4.87 14.64
CA ARG A 106 -6.21 3.99 13.92
C ARG A 106 -6.91 3.38 12.70
N GLY A 107 -6.30 3.52 11.53
CA GLY A 107 -6.82 3.07 10.25
C GLY A 107 -7.78 4.05 9.58
N ALA A 108 -8.05 5.21 10.19
CA ALA A 108 -8.90 6.23 9.57
C ALA A 108 -8.27 6.78 8.28
N ALA A 109 -6.97 7.10 8.33
CA ALA A 109 -6.21 7.55 7.17
C ALA A 109 -5.77 6.36 6.31
N ASP A 110 -5.33 5.27 6.97
CA ASP A 110 -4.68 4.14 6.30
C ASP A 110 -5.28 2.78 6.69
N MET A 111 -6.31 2.30 5.96
CA MET A 111 -7.04 3.02 4.92
C MET A 111 -8.56 2.77 4.97
N LYS A 112 -9.11 2.49 6.16
CA LYS A 112 -10.52 2.12 6.34
C LYS A 112 -11.51 3.19 5.89
N GLY A 113 -11.14 4.47 5.98
CA GLY A 113 -11.95 5.54 5.39
C GLY A 113 -12.06 5.43 3.86
N ALA A 114 -10.94 5.15 3.19
CA ALA A 114 -10.93 4.96 1.75
C ALA A 114 -11.63 3.65 1.33
N VAL A 115 -11.56 2.61 2.16
CA VAL A 115 -12.36 1.38 2.02
C VAL A 115 -13.86 1.68 2.09
N ALA A 116 -14.32 2.46 3.08
CA ALA A 116 -15.71 2.89 3.17
C ALA A 116 -16.17 3.65 1.91
N ALA A 117 -15.34 4.57 1.40
CA ALA A 117 -15.60 5.29 0.16
C ALA A 117 -15.69 4.35 -1.05
N ALA A 118 -14.82 3.35 -1.16
CA ALA A 118 -14.85 2.35 -2.24
C ALA A 118 -16.07 1.42 -2.15
N MET A 119 -16.50 1.03 -0.95
CA MET A 119 -17.71 0.24 -0.73
C MET A 119 -18.97 1.00 -1.17
N LEU A 120 -19.07 2.28 -0.83
CA LEU A 120 -20.17 3.15 -1.28
C LEU A 120 -20.12 3.39 -2.78
N ALA A 121 -18.92 3.57 -3.37
CA ALA A 121 -18.77 3.69 -4.82
C ALA A 121 -19.21 2.42 -5.54
N LEU A 122 -18.86 1.23 -5.05
CA LEU A 122 -19.35 -0.05 -5.59
C LEU A 122 -20.90 -0.14 -5.54
N ARG A 123 -21.49 0.29 -4.41
CA ARG A 123 -22.96 0.27 -4.20
C ARG A 123 -23.68 1.18 -5.20
N ASP A 124 -23.13 2.37 -5.43
CA ASP A 124 -23.81 3.45 -6.15
C ASP A 124 -23.47 3.50 -7.64
N ALA A 125 -22.35 2.91 -8.06
CA ALA A 125 -21.92 2.91 -9.44
C ALA A 125 -22.82 2.05 -10.34
N THR A 126 -22.93 2.49 -11.59
CA THR A 126 -23.56 1.78 -12.70
C THR A 126 -22.50 1.55 -13.78
N PRO A 127 -21.67 0.49 -13.66
CA PRO A 127 -20.61 0.26 -14.62
C PRO A 127 -21.17 0.06 -16.04
N PRO A 128 -20.43 0.49 -17.09
CA PRO A 128 -20.84 0.31 -18.47
C PRO A 128 -21.10 -1.15 -18.83
N GLU A 129 -21.97 -1.38 -19.82
CA GLU A 129 -22.19 -2.74 -20.35
C GLU A 129 -20.86 -3.37 -20.80
N GLY A 130 -20.62 -4.63 -20.39
CA GLY A 130 -19.38 -5.33 -20.70
C GLY A 130 -18.20 -4.96 -19.79
N THR A 131 -18.45 -4.36 -18.63
CA THR A 131 -17.44 -4.09 -17.60
C THR A 131 -17.85 -4.74 -16.27
N GLU A 132 -16.94 -5.48 -15.64
CA GLU A 132 -17.04 -5.92 -14.25
C GLU A 132 -16.41 -4.86 -13.33
N LEU A 133 -17.13 -4.44 -12.31
CA LEU A 133 -16.61 -3.61 -11.23
C LEU A 133 -16.37 -4.49 -10.01
N VAL A 134 -15.17 -4.38 -9.45
CA VAL A 134 -14.69 -5.22 -8.35
C VAL A 134 -14.30 -4.31 -7.20
N PHE A 135 -14.76 -4.63 -6.01
CA PHE A 135 -14.15 -4.17 -4.77
C PHE A 135 -13.28 -5.30 -4.22
N ALA A 136 -12.07 -4.96 -3.77
CA ALA A 136 -11.19 -5.87 -3.07
C ALA A 136 -10.62 -5.18 -1.83
N SER A 137 -10.79 -5.80 -0.65
CA SER A 137 -10.07 -5.41 0.56
C SER A 137 -9.19 -6.56 1.00
N PHE A 138 -7.88 -6.34 0.96
CA PHE A 138 -6.88 -7.35 1.30
C PHE A 138 -6.52 -7.34 2.80
N VAL A 139 -6.02 -8.48 3.27
CA VAL A 139 -5.38 -8.61 4.59
C VAL A 139 -3.86 -8.46 4.48
N GLY A 140 -3.23 -8.03 5.57
CA GLY A 140 -1.78 -8.04 5.71
C GLY A 140 -1.02 -7.26 4.64
N GLU A 141 -1.55 -6.12 4.21
CA GLU A 141 -0.83 -5.14 3.38
C GLU A 141 0.41 -4.66 4.14
N GLU A 142 0.22 -4.27 5.41
CA GLU A 142 1.19 -3.63 6.30
C GLU A 142 2.36 -4.56 6.69
N VAL A 143 2.20 -5.86 6.42
CA VAL A 143 3.19 -6.92 6.69
C VAL A 143 3.73 -7.59 5.42
N GLY A 144 3.46 -7.01 4.24
CA GLY A 144 4.08 -7.37 2.98
C GLY A 144 3.13 -7.92 1.91
N GLY A 145 1.88 -7.47 1.89
CA GLY A 145 0.90 -7.78 0.83
C GLY A 145 0.46 -9.24 0.81
N VAL A 146 0.21 -9.84 1.98
CA VAL A 146 -0.19 -11.26 2.10
C VAL A 146 -1.47 -11.53 1.29
N GLY A 147 -2.47 -10.69 1.48
CA GLY A 147 -3.77 -10.80 0.82
C GLY A 147 -3.70 -10.61 -0.69
N ALA A 148 -3.04 -9.55 -1.16
CA ALA A 148 -2.89 -9.28 -2.59
C ALA A 148 -2.18 -10.41 -3.33
N ARG A 149 -1.08 -10.92 -2.75
CA ARG A 149 -0.32 -12.04 -3.34
C ARG A 149 -1.17 -13.31 -3.43
N HIS A 150 -1.90 -13.65 -2.37
CA HIS A 150 -2.81 -14.80 -2.40
C HIS A 150 -3.89 -14.63 -3.47
N ALA A 151 -4.53 -13.46 -3.55
CA ALA A 151 -5.54 -13.19 -4.55
C ALA A 151 -4.99 -13.34 -5.97
N ILE A 152 -3.79 -12.81 -6.25
CA ILE A 152 -3.10 -12.95 -7.54
C ILE A 152 -2.85 -14.43 -7.88
N ASP A 153 -2.34 -15.20 -6.91
CA ASP A 153 -2.08 -16.63 -7.09
C ASP A 153 -3.36 -17.43 -7.41
N GLU A 154 -4.51 -17.00 -6.86
CA GLU A 154 -5.84 -17.54 -7.15
C GLU A 154 -6.50 -16.95 -8.43
N GLY A 155 -5.78 -16.10 -9.16
CA GLY A 155 -6.19 -15.58 -10.47
C GLY A 155 -6.88 -14.21 -10.44
N PHE A 156 -6.77 -13.45 -9.36
CA PHE A 156 -7.18 -12.04 -9.33
C PHE A 156 -6.28 -11.18 -10.22
N ALA A 157 -6.76 -10.88 -11.42
CA ALA A 157 -6.03 -10.07 -12.42
C ALA A 157 -7.00 -9.15 -13.18
N PRO A 158 -7.52 -8.08 -12.55
CA PRO A 158 -8.32 -7.09 -13.25
C PRO A 158 -7.48 -6.34 -14.30
N ASP A 159 -8.13 -5.76 -15.30
CA ASP A 159 -7.44 -4.95 -16.33
C ASP A 159 -6.91 -3.66 -15.71
N HIS A 160 -7.76 -2.99 -14.93
CA HIS A 160 -7.48 -1.72 -14.28
C HIS A 160 -7.72 -1.79 -12.77
N ALA A 161 -6.92 -1.09 -11.98
CA ALA A 161 -7.17 -0.93 -10.55
C ALA A 161 -6.86 0.48 -10.05
N ILE A 162 -7.76 1.02 -9.22
CA ILE A 162 -7.47 2.14 -8.33
C ILE A 162 -7.18 1.56 -6.96
N VAL A 163 -5.94 1.66 -6.51
CA VAL A 163 -5.55 1.34 -5.13
C VAL A 163 -5.80 2.59 -4.29
N ALA A 164 -6.73 2.50 -3.33
CA ALA A 164 -7.34 3.62 -2.61
C ALA A 164 -6.43 4.23 -1.50
N GLU A 165 -5.14 3.99 -1.65
CA GLU A 165 -4.03 4.40 -0.81
C GLU A 165 -3.75 5.91 -0.88
N GLY A 166 -3.12 6.46 0.17
CA GLY A 166 -2.96 7.90 0.33
C GLY A 166 -2.23 8.58 -0.84
N SER A 167 -2.90 9.53 -1.50
CA SER A 167 -2.37 10.37 -2.59
C SER A 167 -2.69 11.86 -2.43
N THR A 168 -3.17 12.28 -1.26
CA THR A 168 -3.54 13.68 -1.01
C THR A 168 -2.33 14.48 -0.53
N ASN A 169 -2.21 15.75 -0.92
CA ASN A 169 -1.10 16.67 -0.60
C ASN A 169 0.25 16.35 -1.25
N TYR A 170 0.29 15.63 -2.36
CA TYR A 170 1.54 15.34 -3.06
C TYR A 170 1.97 16.50 -3.97
N SER A 171 1.04 17.09 -4.72
CA SER A 171 1.28 18.25 -5.57
C SER A 171 1.07 19.57 -4.82
N ALA A 172 -0.04 19.70 -4.07
CA ALA A 172 -0.38 20.89 -3.30
C ALA A 172 -1.33 20.56 -2.11
N PRO A 173 -1.36 21.39 -1.07
CA PRO A 173 -2.27 21.20 0.07
C PRO A 173 -3.75 21.13 -0.37
N GLY A 174 -4.47 20.16 0.16
CA GLY A 174 -5.87 19.88 -0.12
C GLY A 174 -6.14 19.17 -1.45
N VAL A 175 -5.12 18.81 -2.25
CA VAL A 175 -5.29 18.16 -3.56
C VAL A 175 -5.14 16.65 -3.45
N THR A 176 -6.12 15.90 -3.92
CA THR A 176 -6.00 14.44 -4.11
C THR A 176 -5.48 14.17 -5.52
N ASP A 177 -4.23 13.75 -5.60
CA ASP A 177 -3.52 13.49 -6.86
C ASP A 177 -3.67 12.04 -7.32
N VAL A 178 -3.22 11.76 -8.54
CA VAL A 178 -3.17 10.40 -9.10
C VAL A 178 -1.72 9.94 -9.15
N VAL A 179 -1.38 8.96 -8.32
CA VAL A 179 -0.04 8.38 -8.28
C VAL A 179 0.10 7.37 -9.41
N VAL A 180 1.04 7.63 -10.31
CA VAL A 180 1.29 6.81 -11.51
C VAL A 180 2.51 5.90 -11.38
N ALA A 181 3.34 6.15 -10.36
CA ALA A 181 4.41 5.25 -9.97
C ALA A 181 4.73 5.42 -8.49
N HIS A 182 5.22 4.35 -7.89
CA HIS A 182 5.77 4.41 -6.55
C HIS A 182 7.04 3.58 -6.42
N LYS A 183 7.89 3.96 -5.47
CA LYS A 183 9.09 3.18 -5.14
C LYS A 183 8.69 1.88 -4.46
N GLY A 184 9.48 0.85 -4.67
CA GLY A 184 9.42 -0.37 -3.88
C GLY A 184 10.36 -0.27 -2.68
N ARG A 185 10.50 -1.38 -1.96
CA ARG A 185 11.43 -1.48 -0.84
C ARG A 185 12.00 -2.89 -0.77
N ARG A 186 13.32 -3.02 -0.82
CA ARG A 186 14.02 -4.27 -0.53
C ARG A 186 14.85 -4.10 0.75
N ALA A 187 14.43 -4.77 1.81
CA ALA A 187 15.22 -4.95 3.02
C ALA A 187 16.06 -6.22 2.85
N SER A 188 17.37 -6.08 3.02
CA SER A 188 18.29 -7.22 2.89
C SER A 188 19.48 -7.09 3.83
N THR A 189 20.09 -8.23 4.18
CA THR A 189 21.30 -8.30 5.01
C THR A 189 22.42 -8.99 4.24
N LEU A 190 23.60 -8.39 4.26
CA LEU A 190 24.85 -9.06 3.91
C LEU A 190 25.43 -9.69 5.18
N VAL A 191 25.53 -11.01 5.18
CA VAL A 191 26.05 -11.80 6.30
C VAL A 191 27.48 -12.21 5.99
N ALA A 192 28.44 -11.56 6.64
CA ALA A 192 29.84 -11.91 6.55
C ALA A 192 30.18 -13.01 7.55
N HIS A 193 30.75 -14.10 7.04
CA HIS A 193 31.23 -15.23 7.83
C HIS A 193 32.74 -15.20 7.95
N GLY A 194 33.25 -15.74 9.05
CA GLY A 194 34.67 -15.85 9.36
C GLY A 194 34.94 -17.08 10.23
N SER A 195 36.02 -17.03 11.02
CA SER A 195 36.32 -18.05 12.01
C SER A 195 37.04 -17.45 13.21
N ALA A 196 36.57 -17.79 14.42
CA ALA A 196 37.09 -17.23 15.64
C ALA A 196 38.53 -17.67 15.93
N ALA A 197 39.32 -16.75 16.47
CA ALA A 197 40.68 -16.97 16.96
C ALA A 197 40.99 -15.99 18.09
N HIS A 198 42.04 -16.26 18.86
CA HIS A 198 42.53 -15.28 19.82
C HIS A 198 43.11 -14.08 19.07
N ALA A 199 42.80 -12.85 19.49
CA ALA A 199 43.23 -11.65 18.76
C ALA A 199 44.76 -11.46 18.66
N SER A 200 45.55 -12.17 19.48
CA SER A 200 47.02 -12.20 19.35
C SER A 200 47.53 -13.12 18.24
N GLU A 201 46.67 -13.94 17.65
CA GLU A 201 46.98 -14.90 16.58
C GLU A 201 46.00 -14.67 15.41
N PRO A 202 45.98 -13.47 14.80
CA PRO A 202 44.95 -13.10 13.82
C PRO A 202 44.94 -14.02 12.58
N GLU A 203 46.09 -14.57 12.19
CA GLU A 203 46.23 -15.49 11.05
C GLU A 203 45.60 -16.88 11.30
N ALA A 204 45.24 -17.20 12.55
CA ALA A 204 44.57 -18.46 12.90
C ALA A 204 43.04 -18.38 12.70
N GLY A 205 42.52 -17.22 12.35
CA GLY A 205 41.09 -16.98 12.10
C GLY A 205 40.87 -16.16 10.85
N VAL A 206 39.59 -15.93 10.53
CA VAL A 206 39.18 -15.06 9.43
C VAL A 206 38.22 -14.04 10.00
N ASN A 207 38.54 -12.76 9.84
CA ASN A 207 37.79 -11.69 10.49
C ASN A 207 36.56 -11.30 9.67
N ALA A 208 35.38 -11.68 10.16
CA ALA A 208 34.10 -11.36 9.52
C ALA A 208 33.82 -9.85 9.46
N VAL A 209 34.29 -9.05 10.43
CA VAL A 209 34.11 -7.59 10.40
C VAL A 209 34.90 -6.96 9.25
N TYR A 210 36.08 -7.48 8.92
CA TYR A 210 36.85 -6.95 7.77
C TYR A 210 36.14 -7.26 6.45
N ARG A 211 35.60 -8.47 6.29
CA ARG A 211 34.76 -8.83 5.14
C ARG A 211 33.51 -7.95 5.04
N ALA A 212 32.85 -7.68 6.16
CA ALA A 212 31.70 -6.78 6.20
C ALA A 212 32.09 -5.34 5.79
N CYS A 213 33.25 -4.84 6.23
CA CYS A 213 33.76 -3.53 5.78
C CYS A 213 34.00 -3.51 4.26
N ASP A 214 34.63 -4.55 3.70
CA ASP A 214 34.84 -4.66 2.25
C ASP A 214 33.50 -4.67 1.49
N ALA A 215 32.51 -5.41 2.01
CA ALA A 215 31.16 -5.44 1.45
C ALA A 215 30.45 -4.07 1.52
N VAL A 216 30.57 -3.35 2.65
CA VAL A 216 30.01 -2.00 2.80
C VAL A 216 30.62 -1.02 1.79
N ASP A 217 31.92 -1.09 1.55
CA ASP A 217 32.57 -0.22 0.57
C ASP A 217 32.06 -0.52 -0.86
N LEU A 218 31.86 -1.78 -1.22
CA LEU A 218 31.24 -2.14 -2.50
C LEU A 218 29.79 -1.65 -2.61
N VAL A 219 28.98 -1.84 -1.57
CA VAL A 219 27.58 -1.33 -1.53
C VAL A 219 27.55 0.19 -1.69
N ARG A 220 28.48 0.91 -1.05
CA ARG A 220 28.58 2.38 -1.13
C ARG A 220 28.88 2.85 -2.57
N ASP A 221 29.59 2.05 -3.34
CA ASP A 221 29.96 2.36 -4.72
C ASP A 221 28.91 1.93 -5.76
N LEU A 222 27.88 1.16 -5.36
CA LEU A 222 26.76 0.82 -6.23
C LEU A 222 25.93 2.05 -6.56
N ALA A 223 25.57 2.19 -7.84
CA ALA A 223 24.65 3.23 -8.26
C ALA A 223 23.23 2.92 -7.75
N PRO A 224 22.54 3.87 -7.09
CA PRO A 224 21.12 3.70 -6.81
C PRO A 224 20.33 3.62 -8.12
N PRO A 225 19.25 2.83 -8.18
CA PRO A 225 18.51 2.65 -9.42
C PRO A 225 17.66 3.89 -9.74
N GLU A 226 17.42 4.14 -11.03
CA GLU A 226 16.60 5.25 -11.51
C GLU A 226 15.69 4.81 -12.65
N ALA A 227 14.50 5.39 -12.70
CA ALA A 227 13.53 5.18 -13.77
C ALA A 227 12.84 6.49 -14.17
N GLU A 228 12.16 6.46 -15.31
CA GLU A 228 11.28 7.52 -15.77
C GLU A 228 9.89 6.92 -16.02
N VAL A 229 8.86 7.47 -15.39
CA VAL A 229 7.46 7.06 -15.60
C VAL A 229 6.66 8.32 -15.90
N PHE A 230 5.99 8.35 -17.05
CA PHE A 230 5.22 9.51 -17.53
C PHE A 230 5.99 10.84 -17.47
N GLY A 231 7.28 10.81 -17.79
CA GLY A 231 8.16 11.99 -17.78
C GLY A 231 8.66 12.41 -16.39
N GLU A 232 8.23 11.73 -15.32
CA GLU A 232 8.67 11.96 -13.96
C GLU A 232 9.82 11.01 -13.58
N ARG A 233 10.89 11.57 -13.00
CA ARG A 233 12.05 10.79 -12.57
C ARG A 233 11.80 10.11 -11.22
N VAL A 234 11.81 8.79 -11.21
CA VAL A 234 11.76 7.97 -9.99
C VAL A 234 13.19 7.62 -9.59
N ALA A 235 13.70 8.26 -8.53
CA ALA A 235 15.04 8.00 -8.01
C ALA A 235 14.99 7.07 -6.79
N GLY A 236 15.66 5.92 -6.89
CA GLY A 236 15.85 4.98 -5.78
C GLY A 236 16.91 5.45 -4.79
N SER A 237 17.16 4.62 -3.79
CA SER A 237 18.24 4.82 -2.82
C SER A 237 18.77 3.48 -2.33
N LEU A 238 20.03 3.45 -1.91
CA LEU A 238 20.66 2.28 -1.31
C LEU A 238 21.41 2.74 -0.07
N VAL A 239 21.00 2.27 1.11
CA VAL A 239 21.50 2.77 2.38
C VAL A 239 21.83 1.60 3.31
N VAL A 240 23.07 1.54 3.79
CA VAL A 240 23.43 0.68 4.92
C VAL A 240 22.87 1.32 6.20
N THR A 241 21.98 0.63 6.88
CA THR A 241 21.26 1.15 8.05
C THR A 241 21.76 0.60 9.37
N GLU A 242 22.34 -0.60 9.36
CA GLU A 242 22.83 -1.28 10.57
C GLU A 242 24.09 -2.10 10.25
N ILE A 243 24.98 -2.20 11.25
CA ILE A 243 26.11 -3.12 11.24
C ILE A 243 26.31 -3.67 12.65
N ASP A 244 26.29 -5.00 12.80
CA ASP A 244 26.52 -5.70 14.06
C ASP A 244 27.52 -6.83 13.88
N GLY A 245 28.49 -6.97 14.79
CA GLY A 245 29.52 -7.99 14.64
C GLY A 245 30.56 -8.04 15.75
N GLY A 246 31.10 -9.25 15.96
CA GLY A 246 32.03 -9.53 17.06
C GLY A 246 31.35 -9.83 18.39
N SER A 247 32.13 -10.38 19.32
CA SER A 247 31.61 -10.84 20.62
C SER A 247 32.46 -10.42 21.81
N ALA A 248 33.76 -10.19 21.60
CA ALA A 248 34.69 -9.71 22.62
C ALA A 248 35.90 -9.02 21.98
N TRP A 249 36.51 -8.08 22.71
CA TRP A 249 37.65 -7.29 22.23
C TRP A 249 38.93 -8.10 21.95
N ASN A 250 39.02 -9.33 22.48
CA ASN A 250 40.17 -10.23 22.32
C ASN A 250 39.88 -11.47 21.47
N VAL A 251 38.77 -11.47 20.71
CA VAL A 251 38.36 -12.56 19.83
C VAL A 251 38.22 -12.03 18.41
N VAL A 252 38.82 -12.71 17.43
CA VAL A 252 38.59 -12.45 16.00
C VAL A 252 37.12 -12.78 15.68
N PRO A 253 36.32 -11.84 15.16
CA PRO A 253 34.91 -12.07 14.85
C PRO A 253 34.69 -13.14 13.78
N GLU A 254 33.79 -14.08 14.05
CA GLU A 254 33.37 -15.12 13.08
C GLU A 254 32.08 -14.78 12.33
N ARG A 255 31.36 -13.73 12.75
CA ARG A 255 30.13 -13.24 12.12
C ARG A 255 30.03 -11.73 12.22
N CYS A 256 29.56 -11.10 11.15
CA CYS A 256 29.13 -9.70 11.13
C CYS A 256 27.99 -9.55 10.11
N GLU A 257 26.95 -8.82 10.47
CA GLU A 257 25.76 -8.56 9.66
C GLU A 257 25.71 -7.08 9.26
N VAL A 258 25.33 -6.81 8.01
CA VAL A 258 25.17 -5.46 7.46
C VAL A 258 23.79 -5.35 6.82
N THR A 259 22.91 -4.57 7.43
CA THR A 259 21.53 -4.37 6.94
C THR A 259 21.47 -3.23 5.95
N ILE A 260 20.73 -3.44 4.86
CA ILE A 260 20.58 -2.53 3.73
C ILE A 260 19.10 -2.27 3.49
N ASP A 261 18.71 -0.98 3.47
CA ASP A 261 17.44 -0.50 2.95
C ASP A 261 17.65 0.00 1.51
N GLU A 262 17.05 -0.69 0.55
CA GLU A 262 16.99 -0.25 -0.84
C GLU A 262 15.59 0.25 -1.18
N ARG A 263 15.48 1.48 -1.66
CA ARG A 263 14.28 1.98 -2.34
C ARG A 263 14.41 1.67 -3.81
N THR A 264 13.70 0.64 -4.23
CA THR A 264 13.71 0.13 -5.61
C THR A 264 12.79 0.99 -6.47
N VAL A 265 13.00 0.95 -7.78
CA VAL A 265 12.21 1.70 -8.78
C VAL A 265 11.79 0.74 -9.90
N PRO A 266 10.78 1.10 -10.70
CA PRO A 266 10.38 0.27 -11.84
C PRO A 266 11.56 -0.01 -12.78
N GLY A 267 11.73 -1.27 -13.21
CA GLY A 267 12.85 -1.66 -14.07
C GLY A 267 14.07 -2.15 -13.29
N ASP A 268 15.21 -1.49 -13.49
CA ASP A 268 16.51 -1.94 -12.97
C ASP A 268 16.63 -1.77 -11.45
N ARG A 269 17.51 -2.58 -10.82
CA ARG A 269 17.78 -2.59 -9.38
C ARG A 269 19.27 -2.43 -9.10
N ALA A 270 19.62 -2.06 -7.87
CA ALA A 270 21.01 -2.14 -7.44
C ALA A 270 21.47 -3.61 -7.45
N ASP A 271 22.66 -3.85 -8.00
CA ASP A 271 23.26 -5.18 -8.10
C ASP A 271 23.97 -5.58 -6.80
N ILE A 272 23.20 -5.72 -5.71
CA ILE A 272 23.72 -6.15 -4.41
C ILE A 272 24.30 -7.57 -4.49
N GLY A 273 23.77 -8.42 -5.38
CA GLY A 273 24.31 -9.77 -5.64
C GLY A 273 25.75 -9.77 -6.13
N SER A 274 26.21 -8.70 -6.80
CA SER A 274 27.62 -8.56 -7.16
C SER A 274 28.56 -8.46 -5.94
N VAL A 275 28.07 -8.00 -4.80
CA VAL A 275 28.85 -7.88 -3.55
C VAL A 275 29.12 -9.25 -2.96
N GLU A 276 28.09 -10.10 -2.88
CA GLU A 276 28.21 -11.51 -2.49
C GLU A 276 29.20 -12.26 -3.39
N ALA A 277 29.16 -12.02 -4.70
CA ALA A 277 30.09 -12.64 -5.64
C ALA A 277 31.54 -12.12 -5.50
N ALA A 278 31.73 -10.88 -5.05
CA ALA A 278 33.03 -10.22 -4.96
C ALA A 278 33.76 -10.47 -3.63
N VAL A 279 33.03 -10.63 -2.53
CA VAL A 279 33.60 -10.80 -1.19
C VAL A 279 33.43 -12.24 -0.72
N GLU A 280 34.53 -12.99 -0.68
CA GLU A 280 34.52 -14.37 -0.22
C GLU A 280 33.95 -14.48 1.21
N GLY A 281 32.96 -15.35 1.40
CA GLY A 281 32.36 -15.62 2.70
C GLY A 281 31.31 -14.61 3.13
N VAL A 282 30.81 -13.77 2.22
CA VAL A 282 29.59 -12.98 2.40
C VAL A 282 28.42 -13.72 1.73
N GLU A 283 27.27 -13.77 2.40
CA GLU A 283 25.99 -14.26 1.88
C GLU A 283 25.00 -13.10 1.82
N TRP A 284 24.19 -13.02 0.77
CA TRP A 284 23.13 -12.02 0.68
C TRP A 284 21.75 -12.63 0.95
N VAL A 285 21.06 -12.10 1.96
CA VAL A 285 19.74 -12.56 2.38
C VAL A 285 18.74 -11.41 2.21
N VAL A 286 17.61 -11.67 1.57
CA VAL A 286 16.52 -10.70 1.43
C VAL A 286 15.44 -11.02 2.47
N GLU A 287 15.17 -10.10 3.39
CA GLU A 287 14.09 -10.30 4.39
C GLU A 287 12.73 -9.88 3.86
N GLN A 288 12.67 -8.82 3.05
CA GLN A 288 11.43 -8.31 2.46
C GLN A 288 11.71 -7.65 1.11
N ASP A 289 10.86 -7.90 0.11
CA ASP A 289 10.91 -7.23 -1.20
C ASP A 289 9.49 -6.81 -1.60
N LEU A 290 9.19 -5.53 -1.39
CA LEU A 290 7.97 -4.89 -1.85
C LEU A 290 8.23 -4.30 -3.25
N PRO A 291 7.49 -4.73 -4.28
CA PRO A 291 7.74 -4.29 -5.64
C PRO A 291 7.40 -2.80 -5.82
N PRO A 292 8.16 -2.08 -6.66
CA PRO A 292 7.75 -0.76 -7.15
C PRO A 292 6.56 -0.90 -8.09
N MET A 293 5.85 0.20 -8.35
CA MET A 293 4.77 0.26 -9.32
C MET A 293 5.07 1.31 -10.39
N ALA A 294 4.70 0.99 -11.63
CA ALA A 294 4.52 1.94 -12.72
C ALA A 294 3.22 1.58 -13.45
N CYS A 295 2.35 2.57 -13.65
CA CYS A 295 1.14 2.38 -14.44
C CYS A 295 1.51 2.03 -15.90
N SER A 296 0.95 0.94 -16.40
CA SER A 296 1.20 0.42 -17.75
C SER A 296 0.23 0.96 -18.81
N ASP A 297 -0.79 1.72 -18.41
CA ASP A 297 -1.82 2.29 -19.27
C ASP A 297 -2.00 3.79 -18.98
N GLU A 298 -1.35 4.62 -19.80
CA GLU A 298 -1.42 6.08 -19.72
C GLU A 298 -2.86 6.60 -19.90
N ALA A 299 -3.66 5.98 -20.76
CA ALA A 299 -5.05 6.40 -20.99
C ALA A 299 -5.93 6.13 -19.77
N PHE A 300 -5.68 5.04 -19.04
CA PHE A 300 -6.33 4.80 -17.74
C PHE A 300 -5.91 5.84 -16.70
N ALA A 301 -4.61 6.13 -16.59
CA ALA A 301 -4.12 7.14 -15.65
C ALA A 301 -4.66 8.54 -15.95
N ASP A 302 -4.72 8.94 -17.22
CA ASP A 302 -5.32 10.19 -17.68
C ASP A 302 -6.81 10.24 -17.34
N ARG A 303 -7.53 9.14 -17.55
CA ARG A 303 -8.95 9.06 -17.22
C ARG A 303 -9.21 9.28 -15.73
N VAL A 304 -8.44 8.64 -14.85
CA VAL A 304 -8.59 8.84 -13.39
C VAL A 304 -8.25 10.29 -13.02
N LEU A 305 -7.24 10.87 -13.66
CA LEU A 305 -6.84 12.26 -13.45
C LEU A 305 -7.92 13.26 -13.90
N ASP A 306 -8.56 13.02 -15.05
CA ASP A 306 -9.63 13.87 -15.57
C ASP A 306 -10.86 13.83 -14.64
N VAL A 307 -11.26 12.65 -14.16
CA VAL A 307 -12.32 12.55 -13.14
C VAL A 307 -11.91 13.26 -11.84
N ALA A 308 -10.65 13.11 -11.39
CA ALA A 308 -10.16 13.81 -10.21
C ALA A 308 -10.25 15.34 -10.35
N ARG A 309 -9.95 15.88 -11.54
CA ARG A 309 -10.08 17.32 -11.88
C ARG A 309 -11.53 17.78 -11.95
N GLU A 310 -12.43 16.96 -12.45
CA GLU A 310 -13.87 17.26 -12.48
C GLU A 310 -14.46 17.35 -11.07
N VAL A 311 -14.02 16.47 -10.15
CA VAL A 311 -14.44 16.49 -8.74
C VAL A 311 -13.81 17.65 -7.97
N GLN A 312 -12.58 18.04 -8.31
CA GLN A 312 -11.81 19.10 -7.64
C GLN A 312 -11.77 20.38 -8.47
N THR A 313 -12.85 21.16 -8.43
CA THR A 313 -13.03 22.34 -9.30
C THR A 313 -12.31 23.61 -8.85
N ASP A 314 -11.58 23.59 -7.74
CA ASP A 314 -10.84 24.77 -7.27
C ASP A 314 -9.61 24.99 -8.17
N ALA A 315 -9.51 26.17 -8.77
CA ALA A 315 -8.48 26.49 -9.75
C ALA A 315 -7.05 26.41 -9.18
N ASP A 316 -6.89 26.64 -7.87
CA ASP A 316 -5.60 26.56 -7.19
C ASP A 316 -5.29 25.14 -6.66
N ALA A 317 -6.20 24.17 -6.85
CA ALA A 317 -6.13 22.81 -6.33
C ALA A 317 -6.31 21.78 -7.47
N THR A 318 -5.54 21.91 -8.55
CA THR A 318 -5.65 21.05 -9.73
C THR A 318 -4.85 19.75 -9.53
N PRO A 319 -5.51 18.57 -9.57
CA PRO A 319 -4.82 17.28 -9.49
C PRO A 319 -3.81 17.06 -10.60
N GLN A 320 -2.73 16.36 -10.26
CA GLN A 320 -1.65 15.99 -11.17
C GLN A 320 -1.35 14.48 -11.12
N HIS A 321 -0.62 14.00 -12.12
CA HIS A 321 0.13 12.76 -11.95
C HIS A 321 1.32 13.01 -11.02
N VAL A 322 1.49 12.15 -10.04
CA VAL A 322 2.56 12.29 -9.03
C VAL A 322 3.26 10.96 -8.76
N LEU A 323 4.36 11.03 -8.02
CA LEU A 323 5.12 9.87 -7.56
C LEU A 323 4.91 9.67 -6.05
N LYS A 324 4.72 8.41 -5.62
CA LYS A 324 4.67 8.06 -4.20
C LYS A 324 6.02 7.46 -3.74
N PRO A 325 6.61 7.92 -2.62
CA PRO A 325 7.89 7.41 -2.14
C PRO A 325 7.78 6.07 -1.40
N HIS A 326 6.56 5.63 -1.09
CA HIS A 326 6.26 4.42 -0.31
C HIS A 326 5.65 3.34 -1.21
N ALA A 327 5.89 2.08 -0.88
CA ALA A 327 5.28 0.95 -1.56
C ALA A 327 3.82 0.77 -1.12
N THR A 328 3.00 0.20 -1.99
CA THR A 328 1.64 -0.29 -1.68
C THR A 328 1.41 -1.61 -2.41
N ASP A 329 0.27 -2.26 -2.19
CA ASP A 329 -0.16 -3.43 -2.97
C ASP A 329 -0.26 -3.19 -4.50
N ALA A 330 -0.27 -1.94 -4.95
CA ALA A 330 -0.25 -1.61 -6.38
C ALA A 330 0.98 -2.20 -7.10
N GLY A 331 2.11 -2.36 -6.42
CA GLY A 331 3.30 -2.99 -6.98
C GLY A 331 3.10 -4.48 -7.30
N TRP A 332 2.40 -5.21 -6.43
CA TRP A 332 2.09 -6.62 -6.64
C TRP A 332 1.12 -6.80 -7.82
N LEU A 333 0.06 -6.01 -7.84
CA LEU A 333 -0.95 -6.03 -8.90
C LEU A 333 -0.35 -5.65 -10.27
N ALA A 334 0.49 -4.61 -10.31
CA ALA A 334 1.20 -4.21 -11.52
C ALA A 334 2.16 -5.29 -12.01
N GLY A 335 2.88 -5.96 -11.10
CA GLY A 335 3.72 -7.11 -11.40
C GLY A 335 2.95 -8.30 -11.99
N ALA A 336 1.67 -8.44 -11.63
CA ALA A 336 0.75 -9.45 -12.18
C ALA A 336 0.07 -9.03 -13.49
N GLY A 337 0.33 -7.81 -13.99
CA GLY A 337 -0.18 -7.29 -15.25
C GLY A 337 -1.42 -6.39 -15.15
N THR A 338 -1.88 -6.05 -13.95
CA THR A 338 -2.95 -5.05 -13.76
C THR A 338 -2.41 -3.65 -14.03
N ALA A 339 -3.12 -2.81 -14.79
CA ALA A 339 -2.79 -1.40 -14.91
C ALA A 339 -3.30 -0.63 -13.66
N CYS A 340 -2.37 -0.25 -12.78
CA CYS A 340 -2.70 0.36 -11.50
C CYS A 340 -2.41 1.86 -11.45
N VAL A 341 -3.27 2.60 -10.76
CA VAL A 341 -2.96 3.90 -10.18
C VAL A 341 -3.27 3.88 -8.69
N VAL A 342 -2.62 4.75 -7.92
CA VAL A 342 -2.97 4.99 -6.50
C VAL A 342 -3.69 6.33 -6.40
N CYS A 343 -4.86 6.36 -5.73
CA CYS A 343 -5.65 7.57 -5.53
C CYS A 343 -6.47 7.43 -4.24
N GLY A 344 -6.22 8.25 -3.22
CA GLY A 344 -6.85 8.07 -1.91
C GLY A 344 -6.59 9.18 -0.90
N ALA A 345 -7.23 9.05 0.27
CA ALA A 345 -7.51 10.18 1.13
C ALA A 345 -6.40 10.61 2.09
N SER A 346 -5.43 9.75 2.40
CA SER A 346 -4.38 10.08 3.36
C SER A 346 -3.38 11.10 2.82
N GLU A 347 -3.00 12.03 3.69
CA GLU A 347 -1.90 12.99 3.51
C GLU A 347 -0.59 12.47 4.14
N PRO A 348 0.59 12.89 3.64
CA PRO A 348 1.87 12.57 4.26
C PRO A 348 1.93 12.97 5.74
N GLY A 349 2.17 11.98 6.60
CA GLY A 349 2.31 12.16 8.05
C GLY A 349 1.03 11.98 8.86
N GLU A 350 -0.10 11.61 8.24
CA GLU A 350 -1.32 11.22 8.97
C GLU A 350 -1.26 9.75 9.40
N ALA A 351 -0.99 8.86 8.45
CA ALA A 351 -0.86 7.42 8.65
C ALA A 351 0.23 7.09 9.69
N HIS A 352 0.00 6.01 10.44
CA HIS A 352 0.97 5.46 11.40
C HIS A 352 1.32 6.41 12.56
N THR A 353 0.43 7.35 12.89
CA THR A 353 0.64 8.31 13.98
C THR A 353 -0.40 8.17 15.10
N LYS A 354 -0.02 8.62 16.31
CA LYS A 354 -0.94 8.69 17.46
C LYS A 354 -2.13 9.65 17.26
N THR A 355 -2.05 10.52 16.26
CA THR A 355 -3.10 11.48 15.90
C THR A 355 -3.69 11.17 14.53
N GLU A 356 -3.58 9.91 14.08
CA GLU A 356 -4.12 9.49 12.80
C GLU A 356 -5.57 9.92 12.67
N SER A 357 -5.87 10.55 11.53
CA SER A 357 -7.21 11.00 11.19
C SER A 357 -7.33 11.19 9.70
N VAL A 358 -8.57 11.24 9.21
CA VAL A 358 -8.88 11.52 7.81
C VAL A 358 -9.94 12.61 7.70
N SER A 359 -9.81 13.47 6.67
CA SER A 359 -10.79 14.51 6.37
C SER A 359 -12.02 13.92 5.67
N LEU A 360 -13.22 14.26 6.17
CA LEU A 360 -14.47 13.86 5.53
C LEU A 360 -14.63 14.47 4.13
N ASP A 361 -14.12 15.69 3.91
CA ASP A 361 -14.17 16.33 2.59
C ASP A 361 -13.30 15.58 1.57
N VAL A 362 -12.16 15.04 2.04
CA VAL A 362 -11.25 14.25 1.19
C VAL A 362 -11.83 12.86 0.94
N LEU A 363 -12.47 12.22 1.93
CA LEU A 363 -13.19 10.96 1.73
C LEU A 363 -14.33 11.12 0.73
N GLU A 364 -15.14 12.18 0.84
CA GLU A 364 -16.24 12.45 -0.08
C GLU A 364 -15.73 12.62 -1.51
N ARG A 365 -14.60 13.31 -1.68
CA ARG A 365 -13.92 13.44 -2.95
C ARG A 365 -13.45 12.09 -3.48
N CYS A 366 -12.80 11.26 -2.66
CA CYS A 366 -12.34 9.92 -3.06
C CYS A 366 -13.53 9.05 -3.54
N TYR A 367 -14.63 9.04 -2.78
CA TYR A 367 -15.88 8.37 -3.20
C TYR A 367 -16.34 8.83 -4.58
N ARG A 368 -16.39 10.16 -4.82
CA ARG A 368 -16.81 10.71 -6.11
C ARG A 368 -15.86 10.35 -7.25
N VAL A 369 -14.54 10.32 -6.99
CA VAL A 369 -13.55 9.87 -7.98
C VAL A 369 -13.75 8.39 -8.30
N TYR A 370 -13.84 7.52 -7.30
CA TYR A 370 -14.02 6.09 -7.50
C TYR A 370 -15.29 5.79 -8.29
N ARG A 371 -16.39 6.45 -7.94
CA ARG A 371 -17.66 6.30 -8.66
C ARG A 371 -17.59 6.84 -10.08
N GLY A 372 -17.06 8.05 -10.29
CA GLY A 372 -16.92 8.62 -11.64
C GLY A 372 -16.05 7.75 -12.56
N VAL A 373 -15.00 7.12 -12.00
CA VAL A 373 -14.21 6.15 -12.75
C VAL A 373 -14.97 4.84 -12.95
N ALA A 374 -15.79 4.38 -12.00
CA ALA A 374 -16.58 3.17 -12.13
C ALA A 374 -17.73 3.28 -13.16
N ASP A 375 -18.37 4.44 -13.28
CA ASP A 375 -19.50 4.68 -14.18
C ASP A 375 -19.10 4.72 -15.67
N GLY A 376 -17.80 4.74 -15.97
CA GLY A 376 -17.28 4.88 -17.34
C GLY A 376 -17.18 6.34 -17.80
N PRO A 377 -16.53 6.61 -18.95
CA PRO A 377 -16.81 7.85 -19.70
C PRO A 377 -18.22 7.87 -20.29
#